data_AF-A0A378H3C3-F1
#
_entry.id   AF-A0A378H3C3-F1
#
_cell.length_a   1.000
_cell.length_b   1.000
_cell.length_c   1.000
_cell.angle_alpha   90.00
_cell.angle_beta   90.00
_cell.angle_gamma   90.00
#
_symmetry.space_group_name_H-M   'P 1'
#
loop_
_entity.id
_entity.type
_entity.pdbx_description
1 polymer ?
#
loop_
_entity_poly.entity_id
_entity_poly.type
_entity_poly.pdbx_seq_one_letter_code
_entity_poly.pdbx_strand_id
1 'polypeptide(L)'
;MYTLWHHCRIATMAAGHYQLLDDGAMLTDGAVLLWVGNRAELPDLPVAQRMDLQGRVVTPGLVDCHSHAVFGGDRAREFEIRLNGASYAEIAAGGGGIASTVKRHATGQRKPVAGERAAAYPGAVPGRRNGAGDQIRLRPGSG
;
A
#
# COMPACT_ATOMS: atom_id res chain seq x y z
N MET A 1 -2.05 11.47 -20.79
CA MET A 1 -0.84 11.29 -21.62
C MET A 1 -0.24 9.94 -21.26
N TYR A 2 -0.09 9.02 -22.22
CA TYR A 2 0.29 7.64 -21.92
C TYR A 2 1.77 7.49 -21.57
N THR A 3 2.02 6.80 -20.46
CA THR A 3 3.36 6.45 -19.98
C THR A 3 3.54 4.94 -20.06
N LEU A 4 4.60 4.51 -20.74
CA LEU A 4 5.01 3.12 -20.80
C LEU A 4 6.10 2.87 -19.76
N TRP A 5 5.89 1.89 -18.90
CA TRP A 5 6.90 1.37 -18.00
C TRP A 5 7.29 -0.03 -18.48
N HIS A 6 8.58 -0.28 -18.74
CA HIS A 6 9.02 -1.50 -19.42
C HIS A 6 10.32 -2.05 -18.85
N HIS A 7 10.71 -3.24 -19.34
CA HIS A 7 11.92 -3.96 -18.90
C HIS A 7 11.85 -4.19 -17.39
N CYS A 8 10.81 -4.88 -16.95
CA CYS A 8 10.59 -5.23 -15.56
C CYS A 8 10.01 -6.64 -15.45
N ARG A 9 10.15 -7.23 -14.27
CA ARG A 9 9.37 -8.40 -13.89
C ARG A 9 8.11 -7.93 -13.19
N ILE A 10 6.95 -8.47 -13.51
CA ILE A 10 5.68 -8.02 -12.91
C ILE A 10 4.99 -9.20 -12.26
N ALA A 11 4.78 -9.14 -10.94
CA ALA A 11 3.90 -10.07 -10.25
C ALA A 11 2.50 -9.44 -10.23
N THR A 12 1.62 -9.86 -11.14
CA THR A 12 0.31 -9.20 -11.31
C THR A 12 -0.65 -9.46 -10.16
N MET A 13 -0.43 -10.52 -9.37
CA MET A 13 -1.34 -10.99 -8.32
C MET A 13 -2.75 -11.31 -8.83
N ALA A 14 -2.92 -11.46 -10.16
CA ALA A 14 -4.22 -11.69 -10.77
C ALA A 14 -4.80 -13.03 -10.31
N ALA A 15 -6.12 -13.07 -10.09
CA ALA A 15 -6.84 -14.23 -9.58
C ALA A 15 -6.26 -14.84 -8.27
N GLY A 16 -5.55 -14.06 -7.46
CA GLY A 16 -4.99 -14.52 -6.19
C GLY A 16 -3.70 -15.34 -6.30
N HIS A 17 -3.05 -15.35 -7.46
CA HIS A 17 -1.78 -16.01 -7.70
C HIS A 17 -0.71 -15.00 -8.12
N TYR A 18 0.57 -15.27 -7.81
CA TYR A 18 1.66 -14.35 -8.14
C TYR A 18 1.69 -13.93 -9.62
N GLN A 19 1.43 -14.86 -10.55
CA GLN A 19 1.39 -14.63 -12.00
C GLN A 19 2.53 -13.71 -12.47
N LEU A 20 3.75 -14.21 -12.34
CA LEU A 20 4.97 -13.49 -12.67
C LEU A 20 5.17 -13.42 -14.19
N LEU A 21 5.38 -12.22 -14.70
CA LEU A 21 5.80 -11.95 -16.07
C LEU A 21 7.29 -11.60 -16.04
N ASP A 22 8.14 -12.36 -16.73
CA ASP A 22 9.60 -12.16 -16.69
C ASP A 22 10.08 -10.96 -17.54
N ASP A 23 9.42 -10.70 -18.67
CA ASP A 23 9.63 -9.50 -19.49
C ASP A 23 8.31 -8.71 -19.60
N GLY A 24 7.88 -8.13 -18.49
CA GLY A 24 6.65 -7.37 -18.37
C GLY A 24 6.78 -5.90 -18.77
N ALA A 25 5.62 -5.34 -19.14
CA ALA A 25 5.42 -3.91 -19.34
C ALA A 25 4.02 -3.49 -18.88
N MET A 26 3.84 -2.20 -18.62
CA MET A 26 2.55 -1.62 -18.28
C MET A 26 2.37 -0.23 -18.90
N LEU A 27 1.13 0.12 -19.22
CA LEU A 27 0.74 1.43 -19.73
C LEU A 27 -0.15 2.12 -18.70
N THR A 28 0.15 3.38 -18.41
CA THR A 28 -0.66 4.22 -17.53
C THR A 28 -1.11 5.49 -18.22
N ASP A 29 -2.27 6.00 -17.80
CA ASP A 29 -2.71 7.37 -18.07
C ASP A 29 -2.88 8.08 -16.73
N GLY A 30 -1.89 8.89 -16.36
CA GLY A 30 -1.80 9.46 -15.02
C GLY A 30 -1.77 8.35 -13.95
N ALA A 31 -2.76 8.36 -13.06
CA ALA A 31 -2.89 7.40 -11.96
C ALA A 31 -3.58 6.08 -12.35
N VAL A 32 -4.07 5.95 -13.58
CA VAL A 32 -4.84 4.79 -14.02
C VAL A 32 -3.94 3.83 -14.78
N LEU A 33 -3.97 2.55 -14.41
CA LEU A 33 -3.39 1.45 -15.19
C LEU A 33 -4.33 1.10 -16.35
N LEU A 34 -3.85 1.26 -17.58
CA LEU A 34 -4.61 0.93 -18.79
C LEU A 34 -4.37 -0.50 -19.26
N TRP A 35 -3.13 -0.98 -19.12
CA TRP A 35 -2.73 -2.31 -19.59
C TRP A 35 -1.50 -2.80 -18.83
N VAL A 36 -1.41 -4.11 -18.64
CA VAL A 36 -0.26 -4.82 -18.08
C VAL A 36 -0.15 -6.18 -18.77
N GLY A 37 1.07 -6.58 -19.15
CA GLY A 37 1.30 -7.84 -19.85
C GLY A 37 2.76 -8.03 -20.24
N ASN A 38 3.04 -9.05 -21.04
CA ASN A 38 4.37 -9.26 -21.60
C ASN A 38 4.71 -8.12 -22.56
N ARG A 39 5.96 -7.63 -22.54
CA ARG A 39 6.42 -6.53 -23.39
C ARG A 39 6.28 -6.82 -24.88
N ALA A 40 6.35 -8.09 -25.28
CA ALA A 40 6.11 -8.52 -26.66
C ALA A 40 4.65 -8.31 -27.12
N GLU A 41 3.70 -8.20 -26.19
CA GLU A 41 2.26 -8.02 -26.45
C GLU A 41 1.82 -6.55 -26.30
N LEU A 42 2.78 -5.62 -26.33
CA LEU A 42 2.51 -4.21 -26.14
C LEU A 42 1.50 -3.69 -27.18
N PRO A 43 0.38 -3.07 -26.74
CA PRO A 43 -0.58 -2.47 -27.66
C PRO A 43 0.06 -1.34 -28.47
N ASP A 44 -0.31 -1.24 -29.75
CA ASP A 44 0.07 -0.11 -30.59
C ASP A 44 -0.75 1.12 -30.22
N LEU A 45 -0.23 1.90 -29.26
CA LEU A 45 -0.83 3.12 -28.74
C LEU A 45 0.21 4.24 -28.71
N PRO A 46 -0.20 5.51 -28.87
CA PRO A 46 0.72 6.64 -28.82
C PRO A 46 1.29 6.82 -27.41
N VAL A 47 2.53 6.36 -27.21
CA VAL A 47 3.27 6.51 -25.96
C VAL A 47 4.01 7.84 -25.97
N ALA A 48 3.78 8.64 -24.94
CA ALA A 48 4.36 9.97 -24.86
C ALA A 48 5.55 10.03 -23.89
N GLN A 49 5.63 9.09 -22.94
CA GLN A 49 6.78 8.90 -22.04
C GLN A 49 7.12 7.41 -21.91
N ARG A 50 8.41 7.10 -21.85
CA ARG A 50 8.93 5.73 -21.66
C ARG A 50 9.85 5.71 -20.44
N MET A 51 9.60 4.77 -19.54
CA MET A 51 10.38 4.56 -18.32
C MET A 51 10.94 3.14 -18.31
N ASP A 52 12.26 3.02 -18.38
CA ASP A 52 12.97 1.75 -18.24
C ASP A 52 13.16 1.43 -16.76
N LEU A 53 12.63 0.27 -16.33
CA LEU A 53 12.69 -0.19 -14.95
C LEU A 53 13.90 -1.08 -14.65
N GLN A 54 14.75 -1.39 -15.64
CA GLN A 54 16.05 -2.05 -15.51
C GLN A 54 15.97 -3.45 -14.85
N GLY A 55 15.00 -4.25 -15.25
CA GLY A 55 14.77 -5.61 -14.75
C GLY A 55 14.24 -5.70 -13.31
N ARG A 56 13.88 -4.56 -12.71
CA ARG A 56 13.29 -4.52 -11.34
C ARG A 56 11.95 -5.23 -11.31
N VAL A 57 11.57 -5.66 -10.11
CA VAL A 57 10.28 -6.28 -9.85
C VAL A 57 9.24 -5.21 -9.55
N VAL A 58 8.07 -5.33 -10.16
CA VAL A 58 6.88 -4.54 -9.89
C VAL A 58 5.82 -5.44 -9.28
N THR A 59 5.17 -4.94 -8.24
CA THR A 59 4.00 -5.55 -7.61
C THR A 59 2.89 -4.51 -7.53
N PRO A 60 1.63 -4.94 -7.32
CA PRO A 60 0.62 -4.06 -6.76
C PRO A 60 1.13 -3.40 -5.49
N GLY A 61 0.59 -2.21 -5.17
CA GLY A 61 0.83 -1.58 -3.89
C GLY A 61 0.38 -2.51 -2.75
N LEU A 62 1.20 -2.62 -1.71
CA LEU A 62 0.85 -3.41 -0.54
C LEU A 62 -0.34 -2.77 0.19
N VAL A 63 -1.23 -3.62 0.71
CA VAL A 63 -2.39 -3.20 1.49
C VAL A 63 -2.21 -3.73 2.91
N ASP A 64 -2.12 -2.82 3.88
CA ASP A 64 -2.24 -3.14 5.29
C ASP A 64 -3.73 -3.06 5.67
N CYS A 65 -4.38 -4.22 5.78
CA CYS A 65 -5.81 -4.31 6.09
C CYS A 65 -6.12 -4.23 7.59
N HIS A 66 -5.09 -4.24 8.45
CA HIS A 66 -5.29 -4.27 9.89
C HIS A 66 -4.16 -3.55 10.62
N SER A 67 -4.39 -2.27 10.89
CA SER A 67 -3.46 -1.45 11.66
C SER A 67 -4.17 -0.58 12.67
N HIS A 68 -3.49 -0.39 13.81
CA HIS A 68 -3.84 0.60 14.83
C HIS A 68 -2.77 1.69 14.86
N ALA A 69 -2.43 2.27 13.70
CA ALA A 69 -1.33 3.23 13.56
C ALA A 69 -1.52 4.54 14.34
N VAL A 70 -2.77 4.94 14.62
CA VAL A 70 -3.08 6.19 15.34
C VAL A 70 -3.43 5.87 16.80
N PHE A 71 -2.56 6.27 17.73
CA PHE A 71 -2.77 6.14 19.18
C PHE A 71 -1.97 7.19 19.96
N GLY A 72 -2.36 7.44 21.22
CA GLY A 72 -1.67 8.39 22.11
C GLY A 72 -0.59 7.74 22.97
N GLY A 73 0.60 8.32 23.00
CA GLY A 73 1.75 7.85 23.79
C GLY A 73 2.32 6.51 23.32
N ASP A 74 2.85 5.72 24.26
CA ASP A 74 3.42 4.38 24.00
C ASP A 74 3.23 3.46 25.23
N ARG A 75 3.54 2.18 25.04
CA ARG A 75 3.42 1.15 26.09
C ARG A 75 4.77 0.53 26.47
N ALA A 76 5.88 1.23 26.24
CA ALA A 76 7.22 0.70 26.52
C ALA A 76 7.42 0.37 28.01
N ARG A 77 6.89 1.21 28.91
CA ARG A 77 6.94 0.96 30.36
C ARG A 77 6.17 -0.30 30.76
N GLU A 78 5.02 -0.56 30.15
CA GLU A 78 4.25 -1.78 30.43
C GLU A 78 5.00 -3.02 29.94
N PHE A 79 5.72 -2.91 28.82
CA PHE A 79 6.57 -3.96 28.30
C PHE A 79 7.73 -4.28 29.27
N GLU A 80 8.40 -3.27 29.81
CA GLU A 80 9.45 -3.43 30.83
C GLU A 80 8.94 -4.12 32.10
N ILE A 81 7.76 -3.72 32.60
CA ILE A 81 7.16 -4.33 33.79
C ILE A 81 6.77 -5.80 33.56
N ARG A 82 6.31 -6.16 32.35
CA ARG A 82 6.08 -7.58 31.97
C ARG A 82 7.36 -8.39 31.96
N LEU A 83 8.46 -7.84 31.45
CA LEU A 83 9.75 -8.54 31.42
C LEU A 83 10.25 -8.87 32.83
N ASN A 84 9.92 -8.01 33.82
CA ASN A 84 10.23 -8.24 35.22
C ASN A 84 9.24 -9.18 35.94
N GLY A 85 8.36 -9.87 35.20
CA GLY A 85 7.52 -10.94 35.72
C GLY A 85 6.11 -10.53 36.13
N ALA A 86 5.71 -9.27 35.95
CA ALA A 86 4.36 -8.84 36.31
C ALA A 86 3.31 -9.46 35.36
N SER A 87 2.25 -9.99 35.95
CA SER A 87 1.09 -10.50 35.25
C SER A 87 0.31 -9.38 34.54
N TYR A 88 -0.52 -9.78 33.58
CA TYR A 88 -1.45 -8.87 32.92
C TYR A 88 -2.37 -8.14 33.90
N ALA A 89 -2.86 -8.86 34.93
CA ALA A 89 -3.76 -8.33 35.94
C ALA A 89 -3.09 -7.24 36.80
N GLU A 90 -1.82 -7.44 37.20
CA GLU A 90 -1.06 -6.45 37.96
C GLU A 90 -0.81 -5.17 37.17
N ILE A 91 -0.51 -5.30 35.87
CA ILE A 91 -0.31 -4.15 34.98
C ILE A 91 -1.62 -3.41 34.73
N ALA A 92 -2.72 -4.13 34.56
CA ALA A 92 -4.05 -3.53 34.40
C ALA A 92 -4.48 -2.79 35.68
N ALA A 93 -4.25 -3.38 36.85
CA ALA A 93 -4.51 -2.75 38.16
C ALA A 93 -3.68 -1.47 38.35
N GLY A 94 -2.45 -1.43 37.82
CA GLY A 94 -1.58 -0.25 37.77
C GLY A 94 -1.99 0.82 36.75
N GLY A 95 -3.12 0.68 36.07
CA GLY A 95 -3.60 1.62 35.05
C GLY A 95 -2.93 1.47 33.68
N GLY A 96 -2.29 0.34 33.41
CA GLY A 96 -1.78 -0.05 32.10
C GLY A 96 -2.87 -0.65 31.19
N GLY A 97 -2.47 -1.32 30.12
CA GLY A 97 -3.41 -1.95 29.19
C GLY A 97 -4.06 -0.95 28.23
N ILE A 98 -5.15 -1.36 27.57
CA ILE A 98 -5.85 -0.52 26.59
C ILE A 98 -6.36 0.80 27.20
N ALA A 99 -6.72 0.78 28.49
CA ALA A 99 -7.17 1.96 29.22
C ALA A 99 -6.10 3.07 29.27
N SER A 100 -4.81 2.69 29.32
CA SER A 100 -3.71 3.65 29.32
C SER A 100 -3.61 4.38 27.97
N THR A 101 -3.74 3.65 26.86
CA THR A 101 -3.76 4.21 25.50
C THR A 101 -4.97 5.11 25.28
N VAL A 102 -6.17 4.68 25.72
CA VAL A 102 -7.41 5.48 25.61
C VAL A 102 -7.28 6.80 26.37
N LYS A 103 -6.77 6.77 27.61
CA LYS A 103 -6.56 7.98 28.41
C LYS A 103 -5.60 8.95 27.72
N ARG A 104 -4.49 8.45 27.18
CA ARG A 104 -3.50 9.27 26.49
C ARG A 104 -4.03 9.91 25.22
N HIS A 105 -4.81 9.16 24.44
CA HIS A 105 -5.53 9.67 23.28
C HIS A 105 -6.50 10.80 23.69
N ALA A 106 -7.29 10.61 24.74
CA ALA A 106 -8.25 11.60 25.23
C ALA A 106 -7.57 12.89 25.76
N THR A 107 -6.38 12.78 26.34
CA THR A 107 -5.64 13.94 26.88
C THR A 107 -4.80 14.69 25.84
N GLY A 108 -4.82 14.28 24.57
CA GLY A 108 -4.10 14.99 23.50
C GLY A 108 -2.57 15.01 23.68
N GLN A 109 -2.00 14.02 24.38
CA GLN A 109 -0.55 13.92 24.56
C GLN A 109 0.13 13.64 23.22
N ARG A 110 0.51 14.72 22.53
CA ARG A 110 1.18 14.70 21.24
C ARG A 110 2.68 14.53 21.48
N LYS A 111 3.24 13.36 21.14
CA LYS A 111 4.66 13.28 20.82
C LYS A 111 4.84 13.90 19.42
N PRO A 112 5.83 14.79 19.19
CA PRO A 112 6.10 15.28 17.85
C PRO A 112 6.44 14.09 16.95
N VAL A 113 5.68 13.93 15.86
CA VAL A 113 5.98 12.93 14.84
C VAL A 113 7.10 13.49 13.98
N ALA A 114 8.22 12.77 13.88
CA ALA A 114 9.31 13.18 13.00
C ALA A 114 8.80 13.16 11.54
N GLY A 115 8.69 14.34 10.92
CA GLY A 115 8.29 14.49 9.52
C GLY A 115 6.95 15.17 9.25
N GLU A 116 6.37 15.93 10.18
CA GLU A 116 5.19 16.77 9.91
C GLU A 116 5.50 17.88 8.88
N ARG A 117 5.48 17.51 7.60
CA ARG A 117 5.06 18.37 6.49
C ARG A 117 3.66 17.91 6.12
N ALA A 118 2.67 18.79 6.33
CA ALA A 118 1.33 18.62 5.81
C ALA A 118 1.39 18.63 4.27
N ALA A 119 1.63 17.47 3.65
CA ALA A 119 1.35 17.28 2.25
C ALA A 119 -0.16 17.06 2.12
N ALA A 120 -0.91 18.12 1.86
CA ALA A 120 -2.23 18.00 1.28
C ALA A 120 -2.08 17.18 -0.01
N TYR A 121 -2.70 16.00 -0.11
CA TYR A 121 -2.79 15.24 -1.35
C TYR A 121 -3.64 16.04 -2.35
N PRO A 122 -3.06 16.69 -3.37
CA PRO A 122 -3.84 17.40 -4.37
C PRO A 122 -4.19 16.38 -5.44
N GLY A 123 -5.37 15.76 -5.34
CA GLY A 123 -5.85 14.86 -6.41
C GLY A 123 -6.76 13.71 -6.02
N ALA A 124 -7.48 13.75 -4.89
CA ALA A 124 -8.54 12.80 -4.64
C ALA A 124 -9.66 12.98 -5.69
N VAL A 125 -9.61 12.19 -6.76
CA VAL A 125 -10.67 12.15 -7.78
C VAL A 125 -11.86 11.38 -7.19
N PRO A 126 -13.08 11.95 -7.15
CA PRO A 126 -14.25 11.22 -6.71
C PRO A 126 -14.45 9.97 -7.57
N GLY A 127 -14.65 8.81 -6.94
CA GLY A 127 -14.87 7.56 -7.63
C GLY A 127 -16.09 7.65 -8.55
N ARG A 128 -15.86 7.71 -9.86
CA ARG A 128 -16.91 7.50 -10.85
C ARG A 128 -17.26 6.01 -10.87
N ARG A 129 -18.46 5.66 -10.39
CA ARG A 129 -19.11 4.41 -10.80
C ARG A 129 -19.56 4.57 -12.23
N ASN A 130 -18.81 4.00 -13.17
CA ASN A 130 -19.30 3.85 -14.54
C ASN A 130 -19.84 2.43 -14.66
N GLY A 131 -21.17 2.33 -14.84
CA GLY A 131 -21.80 1.08 -15.27
C GLY A 131 -21.27 0.67 -16.65
N ALA A 132 -21.15 -0.64 -16.85
CA ALA A 132 -20.71 -1.32 -18.06
C ALA A 132 -19.21 -1.20 -18.42
N GLY A 133 -18.44 -2.23 -18.02
CA GLY A 133 -17.76 -3.07 -19.02
C GLY A 133 -16.29 -2.83 -19.40
N ASP A 134 -15.57 -1.87 -18.84
CA ASP A 134 -14.12 -1.74 -19.13
C ASP A 134 -13.30 -2.65 -18.21
N GLN A 135 -13.19 -3.92 -18.62
CA GLN A 135 -12.28 -4.87 -18.00
C GLN A 135 -10.84 -4.42 -18.28
N ILE A 136 -10.02 -4.32 -17.21
CA ILE A 136 -8.56 -4.35 -17.36
C ILE A 136 -8.26 -5.56 -18.23
N ARG A 137 -7.72 -5.34 -19.43
CA ARG A 137 -7.55 -6.39 -20.43
C ARG A 137 -6.35 -7.26 -20.05
N LEU A 138 -6.55 -8.15 -19.09
CA LEU A 138 -5.64 -9.22 -18.76
C LEU A 138 -5.87 -10.34 -19.78
N ARG A 139 -4.84 -10.73 -20.54
CA ARG A 139 -4.91 -11.97 -21.31
C ARG A 139 -4.72 -13.16 -20.35
N PRO A 140 -5.47 -14.25 -20.51
CA PRO A 140 -5.15 -15.50 -19.81
C PRO A 140 -3.76 -15.95 -20.23
N GLY A 141 -2.90 -16.25 -19.26
CA GLY A 141 -1.57 -16.78 -19.50
C GLY A 141 -1.64 -18.09 -20.30
N SER A 142 -0.84 -18.19 -21.35
CA SER A 142 -0.56 -19.46 -22.01
C SER A 142 0.37 -20.28 -21.11
N GLY A 143 -0.19 -21.27 -20.42
CA GLY A 143 0.53 -22.21 -19.56
C GLY A 143 -0.41 -23.12 -18.81
#